data_AF-A0A317J6Q0-F1
#
_entry.id   AF-A0A317J6Q0-F1
#
_cell.length_a   1.000
_cell.length_b   1.000
_cell.length_c   1.000
_cell.angle_alpha   90.00
_cell.angle_beta   90.00
_cell.angle_gamma   90.00
#
_symmetry.space_group_name_H-M   'P 1'
#
loop_
_entity.id
_entity.type
_entity.pdbx_description
1 polymer ?
#
loop_
_entity_poly.entity_id
_entity_poly.type
_entity_poly.pdbx_seq_one_letter_code
_entity_poly.pdbx_strand_id
1 'polypeptide(L)'
;MEEKAISPQPNLPVGNCTPSTVFTVSLNVSPASQVQTNTRVQLSGVSQEEHRLANCEITEKQALFDWTLTFQPPGGTETNADGLLLSSNTLDPFFVPASEGTYRVTLVGESTTLGQKTARATITVVSPPPVLLNAQGKLTFLRVHDFGTGFGPPTDFIDVEAVVQLNTQPGKSFGFQLRNDKNRPARQGMLDLMRDAFENNVTVSIDFFIVPGKNNGVIIRTALLK
;
A
#
# COMPACT_ATOMS: atom_id res chain seq x y z
N MET A 1 11.93 16.96 72.05
CA MET A 1 10.86 17.22 71.08
C MET A 1 11.15 18.58 70.48
N GLU A 2 11.79 18.60 69.31
CA GLU A 2 12.19 19.81 68.61
C GLU A 2 11.29 19.93 67.38
N GLU A 3 10.44 20.95 67.38
CA GLU A 3 9.46 21.24 66.35
C GLU A 3 10.17 21.96 65.20
N LYS A 4 10.29 21.27 64.06
CA LYS A 4 11.00 21.77 62.88
C LYS A 4 10.08 22.71 62.10
N ALA A 5 10.37 24.02 62.17
CA ALA A 5 9.64 25.05 61.45
C ALA A 5 9.69 24.83 59.93
N ILE A 6 8.51 24.79 59.29
CA ILE A 6 8.36 24.72 57.83
C ILE A 6 8.58 26.13 57.28
N SER A 7 9.64 26.29 56.48
CA SER A 7 9.94 27.53 55.77
C SER A 7 8.86 27.82 54.73
N PRO A 8 8.26 29.03 54.69
CA PRO A 8 7.31 29.39 53.65
C PRO A 8 8.01 29.43 52.29
N GLN A 9 7.48 28.71 51.31
CA GLN A 9 7.98 28.80 49.93
C GLN A 9 7.76 30.23 49.40
N PRO A 10 8.71 30.78 48.65
CA PRO A 10 8.57 32.11 48.05
C PRO A 10 7.41 32.11 47.04
N ASN A 11 6.44 33.01 47.24
CA ASN A 11 5.39 33.31 46.27
C ASN A 11 6.05 33.74 44.96
N LEU A 12 5.99 32.87 43.94
CA LEU A 12 6.32 33.26 42.57
C LEU A 12 5.35 34.38 42.15
N PRO A 13 5.83 35.43 41.48
CA PRO A 13 4.94 36.48 40.97
C PRO A 13 3.93 35.85 40.02
N VAL A 14 2.65 36.01 40.32
CA VAL A 14 1.54 35.63 39.45
C VAL A 14 1.69 36.47 38.18
N GLY A 15 2.24 35.86 37.13
CA GLY A 15 2.41 36.53 35.85
C GLY A 15 1.04 36.84 35.26
N ASN A 16 0.81 38.10 34.89
CA ASN A 16 -0.37 38.46 34.10
C ASN A 16 -0.21 37.89 32.68
N CYS A 17 -0.65 36.66 32.46
CA CYS A 17 -0.75 36.11 31.10
C CYS A 17 -2.03 36.58 30.42
N THR A 18 -1.94 36.91 29.13
CA THR A 18 -3.13 37.11 28.29
C THR A 18 -3.76 35.75 27.97
N PRO A 19 -5.03 35.51 28.32
CA PRO A 19 -5.70 34.26 27.99
C PRO A 19 -5.76 34.04 26.47
N SER A 20 -5.54 32.81 26.04
CA SER A 20 -5.61 32.44 24.63
C SER A 20 -6.15 31.03 24.46
N THR A 21 -6.67 30.73 23.28
CA THR A 21 -7.04 29.35 22.91
C THR A 21 -6.46 29.05 21.55
N VAL A 22 -5.77 27.91 21.45
CA VAL A 22 -5.17 27.42 20.22
C VAL A 22 -5.77 26.06 19.92
N PHE A 23 -6.18 25.86 18.67
CA PHE A 23 -6.67 24.58 18.20
C PHE A 23 -5.71 24.01 17.16
N THR A 24 -5.22 22.79 17.39
CA THR A 24 -4.24 22.12 16.54
C THR A 24 -4.82 20.84 15.98
N VAL A 25 -4.70 20.68 14.66
CA VAL A 25 -4.97 19.42 13.96
C VAL A 25 -3.76 19.11 13.10
N SER A 26 -3.17 17.92 13.27
CA SER A 26 -2.02 17.47 12.48
C SER A 26 -2.09 15.97 12.23
N LEU A 27 -1.41 15.52 11.19
CA LEU A 27 -1.38 14.12 10.78
C LEU A 27 0.04 13.77 10.32
N ASN A 28 0.54 12.63 10.79
CA ASN A 28 1.79 12.01 10.39
C ASN A 28 1.53 10.61 9.83
N VAL A 29 2.35 10.20 8.88
CA VAL A 29 2.28 8.88 8.22
C VAL A 29 3.60 8.15 8.40
N SER A 30 3.54 6.89 8.80
CA SER A 30 4.68 5.98 8.95
C SER A 30 4.40 4.68 8.20
N PRO A 31 5.39 4.07 7.50
CA PRO A 31 6.81 4.41 7.49
C PRO A 31 7.20 5.58 6.56
N ALA A 32 6.39 5.88 5.53
CA ALA A 32 6.67 6.97 4.59
C ALA A 32 5.41 7.32 3.76
N SER A 33 5.50 8.37 2.95
CA SER A 33 4.50 8.75 1.93
C SER A 33 4.53 7.87 0.68
N GLN A 34 5.50 6.97 0.54
CA GLN A 34 5.53 5.92 -0.48
C GLN A 34 5.78 4.56 0.16
N VAL A 35 4.90 3.59 -0.12
CA VAL A 35 4.99 2.23 0.45
C VAL A 35 4.66 1.17 -0.61
N GLN A 36 4.97 -0.09 -0.33
CA GLN A 36 4.55 -1.20 -1.18
C GLN A 36 3.14 -1.67 -0.79
N THR A 37 2.45 -2.34 -1.73
CA THR A 37 1.22 -3.08 -1.40
C THR A 37 1.48 -4.07 -0.26
N ASN A 38 0.50 -4.28 0.60
CA ASN A 38 0.56 -5.12 1.80
C ASN A 38 1.50 -4.62 2.90
N THR A 39 2.05 -3.41 2.79
CA THR A 39 2.77 -2.75 3.89
C THR A 39 1.79 -2.04 4.81
N ARG A 40 1.85 -2.32 6.11
CA ARG A 40 1.06 -1.58 7.11
C ARG A 40 1.43 -0.10 7.10
N VAL A 41 0.43 0.76 6.91
CA VAL A 41 0.55 2.22 7.02
C VAL A 41 -0.03 2.63 8.37
N GLN A 42 0.82 3.15 9.24
CA GLN A 42 0.43 3.71 10.53
C GLN A 42 0.20 5.21 10.38
N LEU A 43 -0.92 5.69 10.88
CA LEU A 43 -1.27 7.11 10.96
C LEU A 43 -1.16 7.55 12.42
N SER A 44 -0.74 8.78 12.64
CA SER A 44 -0.77 9.42 13.96
C SER A 44 -1.30 10.83 13.81
N GLY A 45 -2.42 11.11 14.48
CA GLY A 45 -3.13 12.37 14.46
C GLY A 45 -2.96 13.15 15.75
N VAL A 46 -3.18 14.46 15.66
CA VAL A 46 -3.42 15.35 16.81
C VAL A 46 -4.73 16.07 16.53
N SER A 47 -5.61 16.15 17.54
CA SER A 47 -6.80 17.01 17.53
C SER A 47 -6.97 17.57 18.95
N GLN A 48 -6.46 18.77 19.18
CA GLN A 48 -6.26 19.29 20.53
C GLN A 48 -6.51 20.78 20.64
N GLU A 49 -7.27 21.16 21.67
CA GLU A 49 -7.41 22.54 22.14
C GLU A 49 -6.49 22.77 23.34
N GLU A 50 -5.68 23.82 23.23
CA GLU A 50 -4.85 24.34 24.33
C GLU A 50 -5.46 25.66 24.78
N HIS A 51 -5.82 25.76 26.07
CA HIS A 51 -6.27 27.00 26.67
C HIS A 51 -5.21 27.52 27.62
N ARG A 52 -4.79 28.76 27.40
CA ARG A 52 -3.97 29.53 28.33
C ARG A 52 -4.88 30.39 29.19
N LEU A 53 -4.82 30.19 30.50
CA LEU A 53 -5.61 30.93 31.47
C LEU A 53 -4.87 32.21 31.93
N ALA A 54 -5.59 33.09 32.62
CA ALA A 54 -5.05 34.36 33.12
C ALA A 54 -3.92 34.18 34.16
N ASN A 55 -3.93 33.05 34.87
CA ASN A 55 -2.89 32.62 35.82
C ASN A 55 -1.69 31.93 35.14
N CYS A 56 -1.59 32.00 33.81
CA CYS A 56 -0.59 31.33 32.99
C CYS A 56 -0.67 29.78 32.97
N GLU A 57 -1.69 29.19 33.57
CA GLU A 57 -1.92 27.75 33.49
C GLU A 57 -2.34 27.37 32.06
N ILE A 58 -1.83 26.23 31.59
CA ILE A 58 -2.19 25.67 30.30
C ILE A 58 -3.02 24.42 30.56
N THR A 59 -4.23 24.39 30.00
CA THR A 59 -5.09 23.22 30.02
C THR A 59 -5.27 22.69 28.62
N GLU A 60 -5.13 21.38 28.47
CA GLU A 60 -5.25 20.69 27.18
C GLU A 60 -6.50 19.82 27.16
N LYS A 61 -7.24 19.89 26.05
CA LYS A 61 -8.44 19.07 25.84
C LYS A 61 -8.39 18.47 24.44
N GLN A 62 -8.64 17.16 24.36
CA GLN A 62 -8.82 16.51 23.06
C GLN A 62 -10.12 17.00 22.42
N ALA A 63 -10.00 17.51 21.20
CA ALA A 63 -11.14 17.92 20.40
C ALA A 63 -11.78 16.71 19.70
N LEU A 64 -13.02 16.86 19.24
CA LEU A 64 -13.66 15.83 18.42
C LEU A 64 -12.84 15.67 17.12
N PHE A 65 -12.87 14.46 16.57
CA PHE A 65 -12.16 14.19 15.33
C PHE A 65 -12.87 13.11 14.51
N ASP A 66 -12.63 13.15 13.20
CA ASP A 66 -13.08 12.16 12.24
C ASP A 66 -12.00 11.89 11.20
N TRP A 67 -11.93 10.65 10.73
CA TRP A 67 -10.98 10.20 9.74
C TRP A 67 -11.70 9.78 8.46
N THR A 68 -11.17 10.22 7.32
CA THR A 68 -11.59 9.69 6.01
C THR A 68 -10.39 9.22 5.21
N LEU A 69 -10.61 8.18 4.42
CA LEU A 69 -9.65 7.53 3.54
C LEU A 69 -10.29 7.37 2.17
N THR A 70 -9.59 7.85 1.15
CA THR A 70 -9.96 7.62 -0.25
C THR A 70 -8.85 6.89 -0.98
N PHE A 71 -9.21 6.23 -2.08
CA PHE A 71 -8.31 5.51 -2.95
C PHE A 71 -8.55 5.89 -4.41
N GLN A 72 -7.46 6.18 -5.12
CA GLN A 72 -7.44 6.43 -6.55
C GLN A 72 -6.46 5.44 -7.22
N PRO A 73 -6.93 4.51 -8.05
CA PRO A 73 -6.04 3.65 -8.82
C PRO A 73 -5.28 4.48 -9.89
N PRO A 74 -4.14 4.00 -10.40
CA PRO A 74 -3.38 4.70 -11.43
C PRO A 74 -4.24 5.05 -12.65
N GLY A 75 -4.36 6.34 -12.96
CA GLY A 75 -5.18 6.84 -14.08
C GLY A 75 -6.71 6.73 -13.89
N GLY A 76 -7.19 6.25 -12.74
CA GLY A 76 -8.63 6.13 -12.46
C GLY A 76 -9.18 7.25 -11.59
N THR A 77 -10.44 7.10 -11.18
CA THR A 77 -11.16 8.05 -10.33
C THR A 77 -10.99 7.71 -8.85
N GLU A 78 -10.98 8.74 -8.01
CA GLU A 78 -10.93 8.61 -6.57
C GLU A 78 -12.26 8.05 -6.03
N THR A 79 -12.17 7.13 -5.06
CA THR A 79 -13.30 6.41 -4.45
C THR A 79 -13.14 6.36 -2.93
N ASN A 80 -14.25 6.20 -2.20
CA ASN A 80 -14.21 6.02 -0.75
C ASN A 80 -13.55 4.68 -0.39
N ALA A 81 -12.67 4.71 0.61
CA ALA A 81 -11.94 3.57 1.12
C ALA A 81 -11.93 3.52 2.67
N ASP A 82 -12.89 4.18 3.33
CA ASP A 82 -12.97 4.27 4.80
C ASP A 82 -13.01 2.90 5.47
N GLY A 83 -13.62 1.91 4.81
CA GLY A 83 -13.70 0.53 5.30
C GLY A 83 -12.34 -0.19 5.41
N LEU A 84 -11.26 0.38 4.86
CA LEU A 84 -9.90 -0.14 5.04
C LEU A 84 -9.23 0.40 6.31
N LEU A 85 -9.76 1.47 6.90
CA LEU A 85 -9.18 2.13 8.06
C LEU A 85 -9.57 1.38 9.33
N LEU A 86 -8.57 0.88 10.05
CA LEU A 86 -8.73 0.19 11.32
C LEU A 86 -8.42 1.14 12.48
N SER A 87 -9.19 1.02 13.56
CA SER A 87 -9.09 1.90 14.75
C SER A 87 -9.32 3.38 14.45
N SER A 88 -10.22 3.69 13.51
CA SER A 88 -10.58 5.07 13.12
C SER A 88 -11.21 5.90 14.23
N ASN A 89 -11.65 5.29 15.33
CA ASN A 89 -12.11 5.98 16.53
C ASN A 89 -10.97 6.42 17.48
N THR A 90 -9.71 6.30 17.04
CA THR A 90 -8.51 6.71 17.79
C THR A 90 -7.69 7.70 16.98
N LEU A 91 -6.72 8.35 17.62
CA LEU A 91 -5.75 9.20 16.91
C LEU A 91 -4.62 8.40 16.25
N ASP A 92 -4.59 7.07 16.40
CA ASP A 92 -3.56 6.21 15.81
C ASP A 92 -4.12 5.08 14.91
N PRO A 93 -4.97 5.40 13.91
CA PRO A 93 -5.50 4.38 13.03
C PRO A 93 -4.42 3.83 12.08
N PHE A 94 -4.72 2.71 11.45
CA PHE A 94 -3.84 2.13 10.44
C PHE A 94 -4.64 1.44 9.34
N PHE A 95 -4.00 1.19 8.21
CA PHE A 95 -4.57 0.37 7.13
C PHE A 95 -3.47 -0.41 6.41
N VAL A 96 -3.89 -1.40 5.62
CA VAL A 96 -2.99 -2.21 4.77
C VAL A 96 -3.51 -2.15 3.33
N PRO A 97 -2.85 -1.42 2.43
CA PRO A 97 -3.32 -1.26 1.05
C PRO A 97 -3.06 -2.53 0.24
N ALA A 98 -4.12 -3.11 -0.33
CA ALA A 98 -4.01 -4.31 -1.18
C ALA A 98 -3.70 -3.99 -2.65
N SER A 99 -3.95 -2.74 -3.08
CA SER A 99 -3.84 -2.30 -4.46
C SER A 99 -2.86 -1.13 -4.58
N GLU A 100 -2.17 -1.06 -5.72
CA GLU A 100 -1.35 0.11 -6.04
C GLU A 100 -2.23 1.31 -6.43
N GLY A 101 -1.70 2.51 -6.21
CA GLY A 101 -2.40 3.76 -6.46
C GLY A 101 -2.12 4.80 -5.39
N THR A 102 -2.99 5.81 -5.33
CA THR A 102 -2.88 6.92 -4.38
C THR A 102 -3.96 6.78 -3.32
N TYR A 103 -3.55 6.71 -2.06
CA TYR A 103 -4.45 6.82 -0.91
C TYR A 103 -4.37 8.23 -0.33
N ARG A 104 -5.50 8.86 -0.04
CA ARG A 104 -5.54 10.15 0.66
C ARG A 104 -6.24 10.00 1.98
N VAL A 105 -5.54 10.37 3.04
CA VAL A 105 -6.06 10.37 4.41
C VAL A 105 -6.38 11.81 4.78
N THR A 106 -7.55 12.02 5.37
CA THR A 106 -7.94 13.32 5.94
C THR A 106 -8.32 13.13 7.40
N LEU A 107 -7.68 13.88 8.29
CA LEU A 107 -8.09 14.06 9.68
C LEU A 107 -8.82 15.38 9.79
N VAL A 108 -10.06 15.34 10.25
CA VAL A 108 -10.87 16.51 10.56
C VAL A 108 -10.96 16.61 12.07
N GLY A 109 -10.59 17.75 12.64
CA GLY A 109 -10.82 18.03 14.05
C GLY A 109 -11.87 19.13 14.21
N GLU A 110 -12.68 19.04 15.25
CA GLU A 110 -13.76 19.98 15.53
C GLU A 110 -13.68 20.58 16.92
N SER A 111 -13.61 21.90 16.96
CA SER A 111 -13.70 22.73 18.15
C SER A 111 -15.05 23.43 18.22
N THR A 112 -15.71 23.38 19.37
CA THR A 112 -16.96 24.12 19.59
C THR A 112 -16.76 25.64 19.61
N THR A 113 -15.52 26.11 19.80
CA THR A 113 -15.19 27.53 19.92
C THR A 113 -14.39 28.07 18.72
N LEU A 114 -13.51 27.25 18.16
CA LEU A 114 -12.59 27.63 17.08
C LEU A 114 -12.97 27.03 15.71
N GLY A 115 -14.08 26.29 15.64
CA GLY A 115 -14.57 25.69 14.41
C GLY A 115 -13.78 24.44 14.00
N GLN A 116 -13.76 24.15 12.70
CA GLN A 116 -13.17 22.93 12.16
C GLN A 116 -11.76 23.20 11.57
N LYS A 117 -10.84 22.26 11.77
CA LYS A 117 -9.53 22.23 11.10
C LYS A 117 -9.30 20.87 10.45
N THR A 118 -8.44 20.84 9.45
CA THR A 118 -8.22 19.64 8.64
C THR A 118 -6.72 19.45 8.36
N ALA A 119 -6.26 18.22 8.54
CA ALA A 119 -4.94 17.77 8.11
C ALA A 119 -5.10 16.67 7.04
N ARG A 120 -4.22 16.67 6.03
CA ARG A 120 -4.26 15.71 4.91
C ARG A 120 -2.89 15.11 4.67
N ALA A 121 -2.87 13.83 4.30
CA ALA A 121 -1.69 13.15 3.81
C ALA A 121 -2.00 12.36 2.54
N THR A 122 -1.01 12.25 1.66
CA THR A 122 -1.08 11.43 0.44
C THR A 122 -0.05 10.33 0.53
N ILE A 123 -0.49 9.10 0.30
CA ILE A 123 0.32 7.89 0.34
C ILE A 123 0.28 7.25 -1.05
N THR A 124 1.44 7.14 -1.69
CA THR A 124 1.59 6.44 -2.96
C THR A 124 1.95 4.98 -2.68
N VAL A 125 1.10 4.06 -3.12
CA VAL A 125 1.31 2.62 -2.97
C VAL A 125 1.75 2.06 -4.31
N VAL A 126 2.88 1.35 -4.31
CA VAL A 126 3.46 0.73 -5.51
C VAL A 126 3.49 -0.79 -5.38
N SER A 127 3.40 -1.52 -6.50
CA SER A 127 3.68 -2.96 -6.49
C SER A 127 5.14 -3.24 -6.12
N PRO A 128 5.43 -4.33 -5.38
CA PRO A 128 6.81 -4.76 -5.16
C PRO A 128 7.49 -5.12 -6.50
N PRO A 129 8.83 -5.01 -6.60
CA PRO A 129 9.53 -5.34 -7.83
C PRO A 129 9.37 -6.85 -8.15
N PRO A 130 9.24 -7.22 -9.43
CA PRO A 130 9.24 -8.62 -9.83
C PRO A 130 10.54 -9.33 -9.45
N VAL A 131 10.43 -10.57 -8.99
CA VAL A 131 11.58 -11.45 -8.69
C VAL A 131 11.77 -12.49 -9.78
N LEU A 132 13.03 -12.78 -10.13
CA LEU A 132 13.37 -13.83 -11.08
C LEU A 132 13.36 -15.19 -10.38
N LEU A 133 12.55 -16.12 -10.87
CA LEU A 133 12.44 -17.48 -10.35
C LEU A 133 12.55 -18.50 -11.49
N ASN A 134 12.73 -19.77 -11.12
CA ASN A 134 12.72 -20.92 -12.01
C ASN A 134 11.61 -21.90 -11.59
N ALA A 135 10.98 -22.55 -12.57
CA ALA A 135 10.08 -23.68 -12.34
C ALA A 135 10.23 -24.72 -13.44
N GLN A 136 9.93 -25.97 -13.11
CA GLN A 136 9.99 -27.09 -14.05
C GLN A 136 8.73 -27.93 -13.94
N GLY A 137 8.22 -28.43 -15.07
CA GLY A 137 7.03 -29.26 -15.08
C GLY A 137 6.56 -29.57 -16.49
N LYS A 138 5.49 -30.37 -16.58
CA LYS A 138 4.79 -30.64 -17.83
C LYS A 138 3.69 -29.61 -18.04
N LEU A 139 3.52 -29.17 -19.28
CA LEU A 139 2.46 -28.23 -19.62
C LEU A 139 1.11 -28.93 -19.48
N THR A 140 0.21 -28.32 -18.71
CA THR A 140 -1.20 -28.75 -18.55
C THR A 140 -2.16 -27.85 -19.32
N PHE A 141 -1.65 -26.70 -19.77
CA PHE A 141 -2.37 -25.70 -20.53
C PHE A 141 -1.38 -24.96 -21.42
N LEU A 142 -1.77 -24.70 -22.66
CA LEU A 142 -1.10 -23.82 -23.60
C LEU A 142 -2.17 -23.06 -24.39
N ARG A 143 -2.15 -21.74 -24.31
CA ARG A 143 -3.04 -20.85 -25.06
C ARG A 143 -2.23 -19.78 -25.76
N VAL A 144 -2.56 -19.52 -27.02
CA VAL A 144 -2.09 -18.35 -27.77
C VAL A 144 -3.31 -17.52 -28.12
N HIS A 145 -3.22 -16.21 -27.99
CA HIS A 145 -4.34 -15.31 -28.22
C HIS A 145 -3.90 -13.97 -28.82
N ASP A 146 -4.88 -13.15 -29.20
CA ASP A 146 -4.65 -11.88 -29.89
C ASP A 146 -3.94 -10.84 -29.02
N PHE A 147 -3.18 -9.96 -29.67
CA PHE A 147 -2.43 -8.87 -29.06
C PHE A 147 -3.33 -7.96 -28.19
N GLY A 148 -2.82 -7.57 -27.02
CA GLY A 148 -3.47 -6.60 -26.13
C GLY A 148 -4.63 -7.14 -25.29
N THR A 149 -4.96 -8.43 -25.39
CA THR A 149 -6.01 -9.04 -24.53
C THR A 149 -5.47 -9.50 -23.16
N GLY A 150 -4.19 -9.85 -23.09
CA GLY A 150 -3.49 -10.34 -21.89
C GLY A 150 -4.18 -11.53 -21.20
N PHE A 151 -3.81 -11.78 -19.94
CA PHE A 151 -4.32 -12.90 -19.16
C PHE A 151 -4.39 -12.60 -17.66
N GLY A 152 -5.47 -13.05 -17.02
CA GLY A 152 -5.67 -12.96 -15.56
C GLY A 152 -6.70 -11.92 -15.15
N PRO A 153 -7.09 -11.91 -13.86
CA PRO A 153 -7.96 -10.88 -13.32
C PRO A 153 -7.22 -9.53 -13.23
N PRO A 154 -7.93 -8.39 -13.09
CA PRO A 154 -7.30 -7.06 -13.01
C PRO A 154 -6.21 -6.94 -11.93
N THR A 155 -6.34 -7.69 -10.83
CA THR A 155 -5.37 -7.67 -9.72
C THR A 155 -4.16 -8.58 -9.94
N ASP A 156 -4.15 -9.43 -10.95
CA ASP A 156 -3.07 -10.39 -11.25
C ASP A 156 -2.97 -10.58 -12.77
N PHE A 157 -2.90 -9.45 -13.48
CA PHE A 157 -2.94 -9.42 -14.94
C PHE A 157 -1.52 -9.43 -15.51
N ILE A 158 -1.31 -10.23 -16.55
CA ILE A 158 -0.08 -10.23 -17.36
C ILE A 158 -0.40 -9.87 -18.81
N ASP A 159 0.36 -8.92 -19.35
CA ASP A 159 0.27 -8.46 -20.74
C ASP A 159 1.16 -9.34 -21.64
N VAL A 160 0.58 -10.42 -22.12
CA VAL A 160 1.24 -11.51 -22.87
C VAL A 160 0.33 -11.99 -24.01
N GLU A 161 0.86 -12.80 -24.92
CA GLU A 161 0.10 -13.41 -26.01
C GLU A 161 0.16 -14.95 -26.01
N ALA A 162 1.16 -15.54 -25.34
CA ALA A 162 1.23 -16.97 -25.06
C ALA A 162 1.16 -17.19 -23.55
N VAL A 163 0.30 -18.12 -23.12
CA VAL A 163 0.07 -18.48 -21.71
C VAL A 163 0.20 -19.98 -21.53
N VAL A 164 0.91 -20.40 -20.49
CA VAL A 164 1.13 -21.80 -20.10
C VAL A 164 0.85 -22.02 -18.63
N GLN A 165 0.50 -23.25 -18.25
CA GLN A 165 0.43 -23.70 -16.86
C GLN A 165 1.20 -25.01 -16.70
N LEU A 166 1.91 -25.16 -15.57
CA LEU A 166 2.70 -26.35 -15.26
C LEU A 166 1.99 -27.21 -14.22
N ASN A 167 2.04 -28.54 -14.37
CA ASN A 167 1.49 -29.48 -13.39
C ASN A 167 2.09 -29.34 -11.98
N THR A 168 3.34 -28.87 -11.88
CA THR A 168 4.06 -28.63 -10.61
C THR A 168 3.76 -27.27 -9.99
N GLN A 169 3.03 -26.40 -10.69
CA GLN A 169 2.66 -25.06 -10.22
C GLN A 169 1.13 -24.86 -10.37
N PRO A 170 0.31 -25.68 -9.70
CA PRO A 170 -1.14 -25.58 -9.82
C PRO A 170 -1.64 -24.19 -9.41
N GLY A 171 -2.59 -23.65 -10.17
CA GLY A 171 -3.19 -22.33 -9.94
C GLY A 171 -2.33 -21.15 -10.40
N LYS A 172 -1.14 -21.38 -10.96
CA LYS A 172 -0.31 -20.33 -11.56
C LYS A 172 -0.35 -20.38 -13.07
N SER A 173 -0.29 -19.22 -13.70
CA SER A 173 -0.10 -19.09 -15.14
C SER A 173 1.16 -18.30 -15.45
N PHE A 174 1.82 -18.68 -16.52
CA PHE A 174 3.03 -18.01 -16.96
C PHE A 174 2.85 -17.65 -18.42
N GLY A 175 3.34 -16.49 -18.86
CA GLY A 175 3.21 -16.11 -20.25
C GLY A 175 4.36 -15.29 -20.75
N PHE A 176 4.40 -15.11 -22.06
CA PHE A 176 5.37 -14.22 -22.69
C PHE A 176 4.76 -13.57 -23.92
N GLN A 177 5.37 -12.47 -24.31
CA GLN A 177 4.91 -11.70 -25.45
C GLN A 177 5.38 -12.32 -26.76
N LEU A 178 4.58 -12.17 -27.81
CA LEU A 178 4.87 -12.51 -29.20
C LEU A 178 4.90 -11.24 -30.07
N ARG A 179 5.25 -10.08 -29.51
CA ARG A 179 5.26 -8.82 -30.25
C ARG A 179 6.22 -8.84 -31.44
N ASN A 180 5.87 -8.07 -32.48
CA ASN A 180 6.72 -7.88 -33.65
C ASN A 180 7.85 -6.89 -33.34
N ASP A 181 8.80 -7.33 -32.51
CA ASP A 181 9.98 -6.58 -32.10
C ASP A 181 11.28 -7.38 -32.33
N LYS A 182 12.42 -6.81 -31.95
CA LYS A 182 13.74 -7.46 -32.10
C LYS A 182 13.85 -8.83 -31.40
N ASN A 183 12.97 -9.13 -30.44
CA ASN A 183 12.96 -10.39 -29.69
C ASN A 183 12.01 -11.43 -30.30
N ARG A 184 11.29 -11.10 -31.39
CA ARG A 184 10.32 -12.01 -32.02
C ARG A 184 10.91 -13.39 -32.37
N PRO A 185 12.14 -13.52 -32.93
CA PRO A 185 12.70 -14.84 -33.23
C PRO A 185 12.88 -15.71 -31.98
N ALA A 186 13.38 -15.14 -30.88
CA ALA A 186 13.58 -15.86 -29.63
C ALA A 186 12.23 -16.28 -29.01
N ARG A 187 11.25 -15.38 -28.98
CA ARG A 187 9.89 -15.66 -28.47
C ARG A 187 9.15 -16.68 -29.31
N GLN A 188 9.35 -16.67 -30.63
CA GLN A 188 8.82 -17.71 -31.52
C GLN A 188 9.45 -19.06 -31.19
N GLY A 189 10.78 -19.13 -31.03
CA GLY A 189 11.47 -20.35 -30.61
C GLY A 189 10.98 -20.87 -29.25
N MET A 190 10.72 -19.99 -28.28
CA MET A 190 10.11 -20.37 -27.01
C MET A 190 8.73 -21.00 -27.21
N LEU A 191 7.87 -20.42 -28.05
CA LEU A 191 6.55 -20.97 -28.35
C LEU A 191 6.63 -22.33 -29.03
N ASP A 192 7.55 -22.49 -29.98
CA ASP A 192 7.74 -23.74 -30.71
C ASP A 192 8.20 -24.85 -29.76
N LEU A 193 9.15 -24.57 -28.87
CA LEU A 193 9.56 -25.50 -27.81
C LEU A 193 8.40 -25.88 -26.86
N MET A 194 7.54 -24.92 -26.51
CA MET A 194 6.36 -25.18 -25.66
C MET A 194 5.32 -26.05 -26.37
N ARG A 195 5.11 -25.85 -27.67
CA ARG A 195 4.22 -26.71 -28.49
C ARG A 195 4.75 -28.13 -28.57
N ASP A 196 6.04 -28.27 -28.86
CA ASP A 196 6.69 -29.59 -28.89
C ASP A 196 6.61 -30.29 -27.54
N ALA A 197 6.83 -29.57 -26.43
CA ALA A 197 6.71 -30.14 -25.09
C ALA A 197 5.29 -30.56 -24.75
N PHE A 198 4.29 -29.77 -25.13
CA PHE A 198 2.88 -30.06 -24.88
C PHE A 198 2.43 -31.29 -25.65
N GLU A 199 2.74 -31.36 -26.95
CA GLU A 199 2.38 -32.49 -27.83
C GLU A 199 3.07 -33.79 -27.38
N ASN A 200 4.35 -33.72 -26.99
CA ASN A 200 5.13 -34.90 -26.62
C ASN A 200 5.12 -35.19 -25.12
N ASN A 201 4.35 -34.46 -24.31
CA ASN A 201 4.28 -34.60 -22.86
C ASN A 201 5.67 -34.54 -22.17
N VAL A 202 6.53 -33.65 -22.64
CA VAL A 202 7.91 -33.45 -22.16
C VAL A 202 7.96 -32.39 -21.07
N THR A 203 8.87 -32.55 -20.11
CA THR A 203 9.09 -31.56 -19.05
C THR A 203 9.82 -30.35 -19.61
N VAL A 204 9.37 -29.14 -19.25
CA VAL A 204 10.08 -27.89 -19.54
C VAL A 204 10.67 -27.29 -18.28
N SER A 205 11.72 -26.48 -18.45
CA SER A 205 12.20 -25.52 -17.47
C SER A 205 11.86 -24.11 -17.95
N ILE A 206 11.33 -23.27 -17.06
CA ILE A 206 11.06 -21.87 -17.33
C ILE A 206 11.76 -20.98 -16.31
N ASP A 207 12.34 -19.89 -16.81
CA ASP A 207 12.71 -18.75 -15.97
C ASP A 207 11.70 -17.64 -16.18
N PHE A 208 11.21 -17.05 -15.10
CA PHE A 208 10.15 -16.07 -15.15
C PHE A 208 10.28 -15.00 -14.06
N PHE A 209 9.76 -13.82 -14.36
CA PHE A 209 9.53 -12.77 -13.38
C PHE A 209 8.13 -12.90 -12.79
N ILE A 210 8.01 -12.80 -11.47
CA ILE A 210 6.71 -12.73 -10.79
C ILE A 210 6.75 -11.67 -9.70
N VAL A 211 5.67 -10.89 -9.58
CA VAL A 211 5.51 -9.95 -8.47
C VAL A 211 5.17 -10.75 -7.21
N PRO A 212 5.84 -10.54 -6.06
CA PRO A 212 5.50 -11.23 -4.82
C PRO A 212 4.01 -11.12 -4.47
N GLY A 213 3.40 -12.26 -4.11
CA GLY A 213 1.97 -12.36 -3.80
C GLY A 213 1.04 -12.51 -5.01
N LYS A 214 1.58 -12.51 -6.24
CA LYS A 214 0.84 -12.81 -7.48
C LYS A 214 1.02 -14.27 -7.90
N ASN A 215 0.12 -14.74 -8.77
CA ASN A 215 0.15 -16.08 -9.35
C ASN A 215 0.54 -16.06 -10.83
N ASN A 216 0.40 -14.93 -11.52
CA ASN A 216 0.74 -14.82 -12.92
C ASN A 216 2.14 -14.22 -13.13
N GLY A 217 2.98 -14.93 -13.89
CA GLY A 217 4.37 -14.55 -14.14
C GLY A 217 4.70 -14.37 -15.63
N VAL A 218 5.77 -13.64 -15.92
CA VAL A 218 6.26 -13.40 -17.28
C VAL A 218 7.53 -14.22 -17.54
N ILE A 219 7.45 -15.17 -18.45
CA ILE A 219 8.56 -16.03 -18.87
C ILE A 219 9.58 -15.21 -19.66
N ILE A 220 10.86 -15.39 -19.33
CA ILE A 220 11.99 -14.81 -20.06
C ILE A 220 12.80 -15.85 -20.82
N ARG A 221 12.79 -17.12 -20.40
CA ARG A 221 13.51 -18.23 -21.03
C ARG A 221 12.77 -19.54 -20.84
N THR A 222 12.97 -20.46 -21.78
CA THR A 222 12.40 -21.81 -21.75
C THR A 222 13.41 -22.81 -22.29
N ALA A 223 13.44 -24.00 -21.72
CA ALA A 223 14.20 -25.13 -22.22
C ALA A 223 13.42 -26.44 -22.09
N LEU A 224 13.64 -27.37 -23.01
CA LEU A 224 13.20 -28.76 -22.86
C LEU A 224 14.14 -29.51 -21.93
N LEU A 225 13.59 -30.30 -21.02
CA LEU A 225 14.33 -31.25 -20.20
C LEU A 225 14.08 -32.65 -20.74
N LYS A 226 15.18 -33.35 -21.05
CA LYS A 226 15.16 -34.73 -21.52
C LYS A 226 15.22 -35.70 -20.34
#